data_AF-A0A4V5P147-F1
#
_entry.id   AF-A0A4V5P147-F1
#
_cell.length_a   1.000
_cell.length_b   1.000
_cell.length_c   1.000
_cell.angle_alpha   90.00
_cell.angle_beta   90.00
_cell.angle_gamma   90.00
#
_symmetry.space_group_name_H-M   'P 1'
#
loop_
_entity.id
_entity.type
_entity.pdbx_description
1 polymer ?
#
loop_
_entity_poly.entity_id
_entity_poly.type
_entity_poly.pdbx_seq_one_letter_code
_entity_poly.pdbx_strand_id
1 'polypeptide(L)'
;MKPILSLFIALLILSNDSFAQQNQVFIIPANKAYATPFVPGWPGVSIPVGYPEDKGIVSNWRDQNKSVVWYLYQTTGSYDFSFNDIVDKDKTLEFELTVTPTYPMVGFKNLKKKLIFKGTGKSDSLFVANIVVPNTGYFRYELRPISNPEGAIKINSLVFKSLKSNGQVNQTDYQSSPSVHLSFSTTAPTTKAYNWIYQEILVPKGGDPLATYYMSLGFYRGYMGIQTNSTTERRVLFSVWDSKDAENDKSITKQDFVSFVDKGKTTMINSFGNEGTGGQSYVKTAGWKTGEPIKFIMNVKALDNNSVLLSAWYKLEGQAWNYVATWRAPKEHRMFDGFYSFLENFGYTNGQLRREAYYYNAWGKEAATGKWINFNKVSFSNTDGKVGQRIDFEQGVSAKFADRFYMSSGGYTQTVKTANEIPLASKSFVIDLKPFEERILLALKNEVSNQEKFKKNK
;
A
#
# COMPACT_ATOMS: atom_id res chain seq x y z
N MET A 1 8.82 -66.94 -39.26
CA MET A 1 7.83 -67.95 -38.86
C MET A 1 7.34 -67.62 -37.45
N LYS A 2 6.05 -67.35 -37.29
CA LYS A 2 5.32 -67.44 -35.98
C LYS A 2 5.44 -68.89 -35.45
N PRO A 3 4.95 -69.22 -34.24
CA PRO A 3 5.08 -68.60 -32.91
C PRO A 3 5.50 -69.66 -31.85
N ILE A 4 5.84 -69.29 -30.61
CA ILE A 4 5.59 -70.17 -29.45
C ILE A 4 4.97 -69.35 -28.33
N LEU A 5 3.78 -69.80 -27.97
CA LEU A 5 2.87 -69.35 -26.93
C LEU A 5 3.38 -69.89 -25.59
N SER A 6 3.68 -69.01 -24.63
CA SER A 6 3.86 -69.42 -23.22
C SER A 6 2.90 -68.64 -22.35
N LEU A 7 1.96 -69.40 -21.80
CA LEU A 7 0.92 -69.04 -20.85
C LEU A 7 1.58 -68.60 -19.53
N PHE A 8 1.37 -67.34 -19.11
CA PHE A 8 1.72 -66.89 -17.76
C PHE A 8 0.44 -66.53 -17.01
N ILE A 9 0.21 -67.26 -15.93
CA ILE A 9 -0.87 -67.07 -14.96
C ILE A 9 -0.63 -65.74 -14.26
N ALA A 10 -1.52 -64.76 -14.46
CA ALA A 10 -1.52 -63.52 -13.70
C ALA A 10 -2.15 -63.77 -12.32
N LEU A 11 -1.32 -63.84 -11.28
CA LEU A 11 -1.76 -63.82 -9.90
C LEU A 11 -2.22 -62.39 -9.56
N LEU A 12 -3.53 -62.18 -9.42
CA LEU A 12 -4.08 -60.92 -8.94
C LEU A 12 -3.73 -60.76 -7.45
N ILE A 13 -2.71 -59.96 -7.15
CA ILE A 13 -2.50 -59.45 -5.79
C ILE A 13 -3.26 -58.13 -5.72
N LEU A 14 -4.44 -58.15 -5.12
CA LEU A 14 -5.13 -56.94 -4.67
C LEU A 14 -4.33 -56.37 -3.49
N SER A 15 -3.40 -55.46 -3.74
CA SER A 15 -2.86 -54.59 -2.70
C SER A 15 -3.93 -53.56 -2.35
N ASN A 16 -4.54 -53.72 -1.17
CA ASN A 16 -5.24 -52.63 -0.50
C ASN A 16 -4.20 -51.58 -0.10
N ASP A 17 -3.86 -50.69 -1.02
CA ASP A 17 -3.14 -49.46 -0.67
C ASP A 17 -4.13 -48.53 0.02
N SER A 18 -4.21 -48.65 1.35
CA SER A 18 -4.71 -47.57 2.18
C SER A 18 -3.79 -46.37 1.98
N PHE A 19 -4.20 -45.41 1.15
CA PHE A 19 -3.56 -44.09 1.09
C PHE A 19 -3.65 -43.47 2.49
N ALA A 20 -2.58 -43.58 3.26
CA ALA A 20 -2.44 -42.86 4.51
C ALA A 20 -2.53 -41.36 4.20
N GLN A 21 -3.60 -40.72 4.67
CA GLN A 21 -3.85 -39.30 4.50
C GLN A 21 -2.71 -38.53 5.18
N GLN A 22 -1.77 -38.01 4.40
CA GLN A 22 -0.63 -37.28 4.94
C GLN A 22 -1.11 -35.93 5.47
N ASN A 23 -1.19 -35.79 6.79
CA ASN A 23 -1.57 -34.54 7.44
C ASN A 23 -0.48 -33.48 7.20
N GLN A 24 -0.82 -32.42 6.46
CA GLN A 24 0.11 -31.33 6.17
C GLN A 24 0.29 -30.42 7.41
N VAL A 25 1.54 -30.08 7.74
CA VAL A 25 1.87 -29.16 8.85
C VAL A 25 2.34 -27.83 8.28
N PHE A 26 1.76 -26.74 8.77
CA PHE A 26 2.10 -25.37 8.42
C PHE A 26 2.74 -24.70 9.63
N ILE A 27 3.93 -24.14 9.44
CA ILE A 27 4.65 -23.40 10.48
C ILE A 27 4.67 -21.93 10.06
N ILE A 28 3.93 -21.11 10.80
CA ILE A 28 3.81 -19.68 10.55
C ILE A 28 4.79 -18.92 11.45
N PRO A 29 5.78 -18.20 10.90
CA PRO A 29 6.70 -17.41 11.69
C PRO A 29 5.99 -16.37 12.55
N ALA A 30 6.38 -16.25 13.83
CA ALA A 30 5.72 -15.33 14.75
C ALA A 30 5.92 -13.85 14.37
N ASN A 31 7.00 -13.51 13.65
CA ASN A 31 7.30 -12.16 13.16
C ASN A 31 6.35 -11.65 12.05
N LYS A 32 5.42 -12.47 11.55
CA LYS A 32 4.38 -12.07 10.57
C LYS A 32 3.17 -11.39 11.21
N ALA A 33 3.27 -10.99 12.48
CA ALA A 33 2.21 -10.37 13.26
C ALA A 33 2.22 -8.85 13.19
N TYR A 34 1.23 -8.23 13.84
CA TYR A 34 1.20 -6.80 14.14
C TYR A 34 0.95 -6.59 15.63
N ALA A 35 1.59 -5.57 16.21
CA ALA A 35 1.26 -5.09 17.54
C ALA A 35 -0.03 -4.26 17.47
N THR A 36 -1.01 -4.58 18.31
CA THR A 36 -2.33 -3.93 18.31
C THR A 36 -2.69 -3.45 19.73
N PRO A 37 -3.20 -2.21 19.91
CA PRO A 37 -3.36 -1.17 18.89
C PRO A 37 -2.01 -0.65 18.38
N PHE A 38 -1.97 -0.32 17.09
CA PHE A 38 -0.79 0.23 16.42
C PHE A 38 -0.38 1.57 17.06
N VAL A 39 0.92 1.74 17.28
CA VAL A 39 1.54 3.00 17.68
C VAL A 39 2.85 3.17 16.89
N PRO A 40 3.23 4.40 16.52
CA PRO A 40 4.55 4.65 15.95
C PRO A 40 5.64 4.42 17.02
N GLY A 41 6.82 3.98 16.59
CA GLY A 41 7.95 3.73 17.50
C GLY A 41 7.86 2.37 18.22
N TRP A 42 8.18 2.33 19.51
CA TRP A 42 8.19 1.09 20.29
C TRP A 42 6.78 0.71 20.76
N PRO A 43 6.24 -0.47 20.36
CA PRO A 43 4.84 -0.78 20.59
C PRO A 43 4.61 -1.68 21.81
N GLY A 44 5.55 -1.77 22.77
CA GLY A 44 5.37 -2.61 23.98
C GLY A 44 5.76 -4.08 23.83
N VAL A 45 6.05 -4.51 22.60
CA VAL A 45 6.46 -5.87 22.23
C VAL A 45 7.37 -5.79 21.00
N SER A 46 8.40 -6.64 20.93
CA SER A 46 9.26 -6.75 19.77
C SER A 46 8.66 -7.73 18.76
N ILE A 47 8.38 -7.24 17.56
CA ILE A 47 7.96 -8.03 16.39
C ILE A 47 8.86 -7.60 15.24
N PRO A 48 9.92 -8.36 14.92
CA PRO A 48 10.78 -8.06 13.77
C PRO A 48 9.96 -7.98 12.48
N VAL A 49 10.37 -7.13 11.54
CA VAL A 49 9.72 -7.09 10.21
C VAL A 49 10.02 -8.41 9.50
N GLY A 50 8.98 -9.11 9.09
CA GLY A 50 9.09 -10.46 8.51
C GLY A 50 9.39 -10.50 7.01
N TYR A 51 9.78 -9.37 6.40
CA TYR A 51 10.23 -9.35 5.00
C TYR A 51 11.63 -8.73 4.93
N PRO A 52 12.58 -9.35 4.22
CA PRO A 52 12.48 -10.61 3.45
C PRO A 52 12.58 -11.89 4.32
N GLU A 53 12.61 -11.76 5.65
CA GLU A 53 12.91 -12.87 6.57
C GLU A 53 11.67 -13.58 7.14
N ASP A 54 11.47 -14.85 6.77
CA ASP A 54 10.52 -15.75 7.43
C ASP A 54 11.02 -16.29 8.78
N LYS A 55 11.99 -15.61 9.40
CA LYS A 55 12.61 -16.02 10.66
C LYS A 55 12.69 -14.81 11.59
N GLY A 56 12.00 -14.88 12.71
CA GLY A 56 11.99 -13.85 13.73
C GLY A 56 11.02 -14.21 14.84
N ILE A 57 11.40 -13.89 16.07
CA ILE A 57 10.63 -14.25 17.25
C ILE A 57 9.90 -13.02 17.81
N VAL A 58 8.67 -13.21 18.24
CA VAL A 58 8.01 -12.24 19.11
C VAL A 58 8.68 -12.34 20.47
N SER A 59 9.15 -11.22 21.01
CA SER A 59 9.92 -11.18 22.25
C SER A 59 9.80 -9.83 22.95
N ASN A 60 10.42 -9.66 24.12
CA ASN A 60 10.40 -8.40 24.87
C ASN A 60 8.99 -7.83 25.06
N TRP A 61 8.01 -8.71 25.25
CA TRP A 61 6.62 -8.33 25.48
C TRP A 61 6.49 -7.81 26.91
N ARG A 62 6.38 -6.48 27.05
CA ARG A 62 6.43 -5.75 28.32
C ARG A 62 5.22 -4.84 28.56
N ASP A 63 4.29 -4.78 27.62
CA ASP A 63 3.05 -4.01 27.76
C ASP A 63 1.84 -4.94 27.71
N GLN A 64 1.08 -4.96 28.81
CA GLN A 64 -0.13 -5.78 28.94
C GLN A 64 -1.29 -5.30 28.06
N ASN A 65 -1.25 -4.06 27.59
CA ASN A 65 -2.29 -3.47 26.74
C ASN A 65 -2.03 -3.70 25.24
N LYS A 66 -0.97 -4.44 24.91
CA LYS A 66 -0.54 -4.68 23.53
C LYS A 66 -0.74 -6.14 23.20
N SER A 67 -1.64 -6.40 22.27
CA SER A 67 -1.82 -7.70 21.65
C SER A 67 -0.83 -7.90 20.53
N VAL A 68 -0.50 -9.16 20.25
CA VAL A 68 0.15 -9.60 19.02
C VAL A 68 -0.88 -10.30 18.16
N VAL A 69 -1.03 -9.83 16.92
CA VAL A 69 -2.13 -10.24 16.03
C VAL A 69 -1.59 -10.75 14.71
N TRP A 70 -1.96 -11.99 14.36
CA TRP A 70 -1.69 -12.57 13.06
C TRP A 70 -2.96 -12.57 12.21
N TYR A 71 -2.79 -12.29 10.92
CA TYR A 71 -3.85 -12.41 9.92
C TYR A 71 -3.44 -13.48 8.93
N LEU A 72 -4.15 -14.60 8.96
CA LEU A 72 -3.81 -15.79 8.19
C LEU A 72 -4.89 -16.08 7.16
N TYR A 73 -4.49 -16.39 5.93
CA TYR A 73 -5.41 -16.87 4.90
C TYR A 73 -5.51 -18.39 4.97
N GLN A 74 -6.69 -18.92 5.26
CA GLN A 74 -6.91 -20.34 5.44
C GLN A 74 -7.97 -20.87 4.49
N THR A 75 -7.76 -22.07 3.95
CA THR A 75 -8.78 -22.77 3.17
C THR A 75 -9.74 -23.55 4.06
N THR A 76 -10.91 -23.89 3.55
CA THR A 76 -11.88 -24.76 4.23
C THR A 76 -11.22 -26.04 4.75
N GLY A 77 -11.35 -26.32 6.05
CA GLY A 77 -10.62 -27.40 6.69
C GLY A 77 -10.80 -27.44 8.20
N SER A 78 -10.10 -28.38 8.83
CA SER A 78 -9.98 -28.48 10.28
C SER A 78 -8.48 -28.59 10.60
N TYR A 79 -8.03 -27.77 11.55
CA TYR A 79 -6.62 -27.57 11.82
C TYR A 79 -6.36 -27.67 13.33
N ASP A 80 -5.49 -28.59 13.74
CA ASP A 80 -4.96 -28.60 15.09
C ASP A 80 -3.94 -27.46 15.22
N PHE A 81 -4.23 -26.50 16.10
CA PHE A 81 -3.44 -25.30 16.30
C PHE A 81 -2.65 -25.36 17.61
N SER A 82 -1.35 -25.07 17.52
CA SER A 82 -0.44 -24.92 18.65
C SER A 82 0.44 -23.66 18.51
N PHE A 83 0.99 -23.18 19.62
CA PHE A 83 2.13 -22.26 19.62
C PHE A 83 3.42 -23.03 19.86
N ASN A 84 4.52 -22.57 19.25
CA ASN A 84 5.87 -22.91 19.69
C ASN A 84 6.45 -21.69 20.41
N ASP A 85 6.90 -21.89 21.64
CA ASP A 85 7.29 -20.81 22.54
C ASP A 85 8.46 -21.19 23.45
N ILE A 86 9.00 -20.17 24.13
CA ILE A 86 9.94 -20.31 25.24
C ILE A 86 9.45 -19.36 26.32
N VAL A 87 9.18 -19.90 27.52
CA VAL A 87 8.91 -19.11 28.72
C VAL A 87 10.03 -19.32 29.73
N ASP A 88 10.47 -18.21 30.34
CA ASP A 88 11.52 -18.21 31.36
C ASP A 88 11.19 -19.19 32.48
N LYS A 89 12.22 -19.88 32.97
CA LYS A 89 12.07 -20.94 33.98
C LYS A 89 11.27 -20.43 35.20
N ASP A 90 10.36 -21.27 35.68
CA ASP A 90 9.52 -21.04 36.87
C ASP A 90 8.51 -19.89 36.74
N LYS A 91 8.35 -19.28 35.55
CA LYS A 91 7.26 -18.33 35.26
C LYS A 91 6.00 -19.07 34.78
N THR A 92 4.84 -18.55 35.16
CA THR A 92 3.54 -18.96 34.61
C THR A 92 2.84 -17.71 34.11
N LEU A 93 2.49 -17.69 32.83
CA LEU A 93 1.93 -16.51 32.16
C LEU A 93 0.55 -16.82 31.60
N GLU A 94 -0.38 -15.90 31.79
CA GLU A 94 -1.75 -16.04 31.31
C GLU A 94 -2.00 -15.11 30.14
N PHE A 95 -2.58 -15.67 29.07
CA PHE A 95 -2.98 -14.94 27.88
C PHE A 95 -4.41 -15.27 27.51
N GLU A 96 -5.07 -14.35 26.81
CA GLU A 96 -6.33 -14.57 26.12
C GLU A 96 -6.06 -14.64 24.62
N LEU A 97 -6.43 -15.76 24.01
CA LEU A 97 -6.47 -15.91 22.56
C LEU A 97 -7.89 -15.66 22.08
N THR A 98 -8.03 -14.81 21.07
CA THR A 98 -9.27 -14.62 20.31
C THR A 98 -9.02 -14.93 18.84
N VAL A 99 -9.86 -15.78 18.23
CA VAL A 99 -9.82 -16.11 16.79
C VAL A 99 -11.17 -15.77 16.17
N THR A 100 -11.16 -14.93 15.14
CA THR A 100 -12.35 -14.48 14.41
C THR A 100 -12.05 -14.41 12.91
N PRO A 101 -13.06 -14.50 12.03
CA PRO A 101 -12.87 -14.08 10.64
C PRO A 101 -12.66 -12.57 10.59
N THR A 102 -11.99 -12.05 9.57
CA THR A 102 -11.74 -10.60 9.42
C THR A 102 -12.91 -9.85 8.77
N TYR A 103 -13.85 -10.58 8.18
CA TYR A 103 -15.11 -10.10 7.62
C TYR A 103 -16.22 -11.11 7.94
N PRO A 104 -17.51 -10.73 7.84
CA PRO A 104 -18.62 -11.64 8.12
C PRO A 104 -18.49 -12.95 7.36
N MET A 105 -18.44 -14.06 8.10
CA MET A 105 -18.29 -15.41 7.54
C MET A 105 -19.28 -16.36 8.20
N VAL A 106 -20.20 -16.87 7.39
CA VAL A 106 -21.23 -17.80 7.87
C VAL A 106 -20.59 -19.11 8.33
N GLY A 107 -21.04 -19.59 9.49
CA GLY A 107 -20.67 -20.90 10.04
C GLY A 107 -19.37 -20.95 10.83
N PHE A 108 -18.56 -19.88 10.85
CA PHE A 108 -17.34 -19.89 11.67
C PHE A 108 -17.71 -19.66 13.14
N LYS A 109 -17.20 -20.51 14.03
CA LYS A 109 -17.38 -20.37 15.48
C LYS A 109 -16.17 -19.62 16.04
N ASN A 110 -16.37 -18.38 16.46
CA ASN A 110 -15.32 -17.59 17.10
C ASN A 110 -14.75 -18.33 18.31
N LEU A 111 -13.43 -18.34 18.44
CA LEU A 111 -12.74 -18.89 19.59
C LEU A 111 -12.33 -17.75 20.52
N LYS A 112 -12.62 -17.90 21.81
CA LYS A 112 -12.05 -17.08 22.87
C LYS A 112 -11.60 -18.00 24.00
N LYS A 113 -10.31 -18.05 24.28
CA LYS A 113 -9.73 -19.05 25.20
C LYS A 113 -8.62 -18.44 26.04
N LYS A 114 -8.66 -18.66 27.36
CA LYS A 114 -7.54 -18.39 28.26
C LYS A 114 -6.47 -19.48 28.06
N LEU A 115 -5.23 -19.06 27.83
CA LEU A 115 -4.06 -19.90 27.67
C LEU A 115 -3.12 -19.68 28.86
N ILE A 116 -2.47 -20.75 29.29
CA ILE A 116 -1.47 -20.73 30.37
C ILE A 116 -0.18 -21.28 29.79
N PHE A 117 0.83 -20.42 29.69
CA PHE A 117 2.18 -20.80 29.29
C PHE A 117 3.02 -21.04 30.55
N LYS A 118 3.66 -22.21 30.66
CA LYS A 118 4.47 -22.60 31.82
C LYS A 118 5.93 -22.70 31.43
N GLY A 119 6.78 -21.97 32.13
CA GLY A 119 8.18 -21.81 31.78
C GLY A 119 9.09 -22.88 32.34
N THR A 120 9.78 -23.57 31.43
CA THR A 120 10.90 -24.47 31.75
C THR A 120 12.26 -23.83 31.42
N GLY A 121 12.25 -22.64 30.79
CA GLY A 121 13.43 -22.00 30.21
C GLY A 121 13.90 -22.62 28.88
N LYS A 122 13.15 -23.57 28.32
CA LYS A 122 13.44 -24.27 27.06
C LYS A 122 12.26 -24.13 26.10
N SER A 123 12.47 -24.48 24.83
CA SER A 123 11.41 -24.54 23.83
C SER A 123 10.33 -25.55 24.22
N ASP A 124 9.08 -25.15 24.06
CA ASP A 124 7.89 -25.96 24.30
C ASP A 124 6.87 -25.76 23.16
N SER A 125 5.84 -26.61 23.14
CA SER A 125 4.69 -26.49 22.24
C SER A 125 3.39 -26.56 23.02
N LEU A 126 2.63 -25.46 22.99
CA LEU A 126 1.33 -25.37 23.63
C LEU A 126 0.21 -25.68 22.62
N PHE A 127 -0.43 -26.85 22.73
CA PHE A 127 -1.66 -27.13 21.99
C PHE A 127 -2.80 -26.21 22.45
N VAL A 128 -3.48 -25.60 21.49
CA VAL A 128 -4.52 -24.61 21.73
C VAL A 128 -5.89 -25.19 21.49
N ALA A 129 -6.21 -25.58 20.26
CA ALA A 129 -7.54 -26.01 19.85
C ALA A 129 -7.53 -26.64 18.46
N ASN A 130 -8.62 -27.34 18.12
CA ASN A 130 -8.97 -27.63 16.74
C ASN A 130 -9.78 -26.45 16.16
N ILE A 131 -9.29 -25.84 15.08
CA ILE A 131 -9.93 -24.73 14.37
C ILE A 131 -10.65 -25.27 13.14
N VAL A 132 -11.98 -25.12 13.08
CA VAL A 132 -12.78 -25.49 11.92
C VAL A 132 -13.02 -24.24 11.06
N VAL A 133 -12.44 -24.23 9.87
CA VAL A 133 -12.61 -23.19 8.85
C VAL A 133 -13.68 -23.65 7.86
N PRO A 134 -14.89 -23.06 7.87
CA PRO A 134 -15.97 -23.48 6.99
C PRO A 134 -15.80 -22.93 5.56
N ASN A 135 -15.27 -21.72 5.44
CA ASN A 135 -15.07 -21.03 4.17
C ASN A 135 -13.66 -20.47 4.09
N THR A 136 -13.06 -20.56 2.90
CA THR A 136 -11.74 -19.99 2.63
C THR A 136 -11.74 -18.48 2.82
N GLY A 137 -10.77 -17.95 3.55
CA GLY A 137 -10.68 -16.50 3.81
C GLY A 137 -9.62 -16.13 4.82
N TYR A 138 -9.68 -14.89 5.29
CA TYR A 138 -8.77 -14.37 6.31
C TYR A 138 -9.33 -14.55 7.72
N PHE A 139 -8.45 -14.98 8.63
CA PHE A 139 -8.74 -15.15 10.04
C PHE A 139 -7.73 -14.37 10.87
N ARG A 140 -8.25 -13.69 11.88
CA ARG A 140 -7.50 -12.89 12.84
C ARG A 140 -7.26 -13.72 14.09
N TYR A 141 -6.00 -13.95 14.43
CA TYR A 141 -5.54 -14.60 15.65
C TYR A 141 -4.91 -13.54 16.54
N GLU A 142 -5.60 -13.16 17.61
CA GLU A 142 -5.12 -12.16 18.58
C GLU A 142 -4.74 -12.83 19.89
N LEU A 143 -3.47 -12.72 20.26
CA LEU A 143 -2.96 -13.13 21.56
C LEU A 143 -2.76 -11.87 22.42
N ARG A 144 -3.44 -11.81 23.57
CA ARG A 144 -3.40 -10.67 24.50
C ARG A 144 -2.98 -11.13 25.89
N PRO A 145 -1.96 -10.53 26.51
CA PRO A 145 -1.60 -10.86 27.90
C PRO A 145 -2.71 -10.44 28.87
N ILE A 146 -2.93 -11.25 29.90
CA ILE A 146 -3.82 -10.90 31.01
C ILE A 146 -3.13 -9.94 31.99
N SER A 147 -1.82 -10.12 32.18
CA SER A 147 -0.95 -9.28 33.01
C SER A 147 0.36 -9.00 32.28
N ASN A 148 1.13 -8.00 32.74
CA ASN A 148 2.44 -7.71 32.14
C ASN A 148 3.32 -8.97 32.06
N PRO A 149 3.79 -9.40 30.87
CA PRO A 149 4.63 -10.60 30.75
C PRO A 149 6.08 -10.38 31.20
N GLU A 150 6.49 -9.14 31.50
CA GLU A 150 7.84 -8.76 31.97
C GLU A 150 8.97 -9.14 30.99
N GLY A 151 8.64 -9.44 29.73
CA GLY A 151 9.56 -9.96 28.72
C GLY A 151 9.87 -11.46 28.85
N ALA A 152 9.18 -12.18 29.72
CA ALA A 152 9.46 -13.59 30.07
C ALA A 152 8.98 -14.64 29.06
N ILE A 153 8.40 -14.21 27.93
CA ILE A 153 7.91 -15.09 26.86
C ILE A 153 8.48 -14.70 25.51
N LYS A 154 8.82 -15.73 24.72
CA LYS A 154 9.15 -15.65 23.31
C LYS A 154 8.19 -16.57 22.55
N ILE A 155 7.62 -16.09 21.44
CA ILE A 155 6.84 -16.92 20.52
C ILE A 155 7.66 -17.08 19.23
N ASN A 156 7.92 -18.32 18.85
CA ASN A 156 8.70 -18.66 17.66
C ASN A 156 7.79 -18.80 16.44
N SER A 157 6.69 -19.53 16.58
CA SER A 157 5.76 -19.77 15.49
C SER A 157 4.37 -20.20 15.98
N LEU A 158 3.41 -20.07 15.07
CA LEU A 158 2.13 -20.77 15.15
C LEU A 158 2.25 -22.03 14.31
N VAL A 159 1.75 -23.16 14.80
CA VAL A 159 1.79 -24.45 14.10
C VAL A 159 0.37 -24.93 13.86
N PHE A 160 0.07 -25.23 12.60
CA PHE A 160 -1.22 -25.77 12.19
C PHE A 160 -1.02 -27.12 11.53
N LYS A 161 -1.57 -28.19 12.11
CA LYS A 161 -1.64 -29.50 11.48
C LYS A 161 -3.02 -29.65 10.85
N SER A 162 -3.07 -29.71 9.52
CA SER A 162 -4.32 -29.94 8.79
C SER A 162 -4.77 -31.39 8.97
N LEU A 163 -6.05 -31.57 9.29
CA LEU A 163 -6.73 -32.87 9.35
C LEU A 163 -7.37 -33.26 8.00
N LYS A 164 -7.15 -32.44 6.96
CA LYS A 164 -7.55 -32.71 5.57
C LYS A 164 -6.35 -32.56 4.64
N SER A 165 -6.35 -33.29 3.53
CA SER A 165 -5.25 -33.28 2.56
C SER A 165 -5.11 -31.99 1.75
N ASN A 166 -6.17 -31.17 1.68
CA ASN A 166 -6.22 -29.93 0.90
C ASN A 166 -6.25 -28.66 1.78
N GLY A 167 -6.07 -28.79 3.09
CA GLY A 167 -5.98 -27.64 3.98
C GLY A 167 -4.74 -26.80 3.64
N GLN A 168 -4.83 -25.49 3.80
CA GLN A 168 -3.74 -24.53 3.60
C GLN A 168 -3.84 -23.44 4.66
N VAL A 169 -2.70 -23.02 5.19
CA VAL A 169 -2.57 -21.86 6.08
C VAL A 169 -1.44 -21.00 5.54
N ASN A 170 -1.76 -19.80 5.08
CA ASN A 170 -0.81 -18.88 4.49
C ASN A 170 -0.67 -17.62 5.34
N GLN A 171 0.57 -17.24 5.59
CA GLN A 171 0.96 -15.91 6.05
C GLN A 171 1.20 -14.96 4.87
N THR A 172 1.28 -13.67 5.18
CA THR A 172 1.74 -12.66 4.23
C THR A 172 3.26 -12.67 4.05
N ASP A 173 3.73 -12.42 2.83
CA ASP A 173 5.14 -12.19 2.53
C ASP A 173 5.54 -10.80 3.06
N TYR A 174 4.74 -9.77 2.76
CA TYR A 174 4.96 -8.38 3.17
C TYR A 174 3.93 -7.91 4.19
N GLN A 175 4.38 -7.24 5.26
CA GLN A 175 3.47 -6.63 6.25
C GLN A 175 2.94 -5.25 5.82
N SER A 176 3.45 -4.67 4.72
CA SER A 176 2.79 -3.54 4.04
C SER A 176 1.53 -4.00 3.32
N SER A 177 0.65 -3.08 2.93
CA SER A 177 -0.57 -3.42 2.17
C SER A 177 -0.34 -3.17 0.68
N PRO A 178 -1.04 -3.87 -0.23
CA PRO A 178 -0.83 -3.72 -1.67
C PRO A 178 -1.05 -2.28 -2.12
N SER A 179 -0.14 -1.72 -2.91
CA SER A 179 -0.42 -0.45 -3.58
C SER A 179 -1.41 -0.70 -4.70
N VAL A 180 -2.41 0.18 -4.83
CA VAL A 180 -3.43 0.14 -5.89
C VAL A 180 -3.39 1.41 -6.70
N HIS A 181 -3.71 1.31 -7.99
CA HIS A 181 -3.57 2.41 -8.95
C HIS A 181 -4.81 2.55 -9.84
N LEU A 182 -5.15 3.80 -10.17
CA LEU A 182 -6.14 4.15 -11.18
C LEU A 182 -5.45 4.92 -12.31
N SER A 183 -5.53 4.43 -13.54
CA SER A 183 -5.09 5.21 -14.71
C SER A 183 -6.30 5.88 -15.34
N PHE A 184 -6.33 7.22 -15.33
CA PHE A 184 -7.45 8.04 -15.77
C PHE A 184 -7.46 8.23 -17.29
N SER A 185 -8.65 8.12 -17.86
CA SER A 185 -8.96 8.32 -19.27
C SER A 185 -10.36 8.89 -19.43
N THR A 186 -10.80 9.14 -20.66
CA THR A 186 -12.12 9.70 -20.97
C THR A 186 -12.83 8.89 -22.04
N THR A 187 -14.16 8.87 -21.99
CA THR A 187 -15.00 8.39 -23.09
C THR A 187 -15.39 9.51 -24.07
N ALA A 188 -15.10 10.77 -23.74
CA ALA A 188 -15.31 11.88 -24.65
C ALA A 188 -14.22 11.92 -25.75
N PRO A 189 -14.52 12.47 -26.94
CA PRO A 189 -13.51 12.70 -27.96
C PRO A 189 -12.38 13.59 -27.44
N THR A 190 -11.13 13.19 -27.71
CA THR A 190 -9.95 13.93 -27.26
C THR A 190 -8.73 13.72 -28.15
N THR A 191 -7.83 14.71 -28.15
CA THR A 191 -6.49 14.67 -28.75
C THR A 191 -5.45 13.90 -27.93
N LYS A 192 -5.73 13.61 -26.65
CA LYS A 192 -4.75 13.04 -25.69
C LYS A 192 -3.44 13.83 -25.58
N ALA A 193 -3.52 15.15 -25.74
CA ALA A 193 -2.38 16.04 -25.53
C ALA A 193 -2.84 17.23 -24.66
N TYR A 194 -2.59 17.13 -23.36
CA TYR A 194 -3.02 18.09 -22.35
C TYR A 194 -1.84 18.85 -21.76
N ASN A 195 -1.95 20.17 -21.68
CA ASN A 195 -0.95 21.02 -21.02
C ASN A 195 -1.31 21.34 -19.56
N TRP A 196 -2.54 21.05 -19.13
CA TRP A 196 -2.95 21.10 -17.73
C TRP A 196 -3.71 19.83 -17.35
N ILE A 197 -3.48 19.35 -16.14
CA ILE A 197 -4.27 18.27 -15.52
C ILE A 197 -4.70 18.69 -14.11
N TYR A 198 -5.90 18.26 -13.73
CA TYR A 198 -6.54 18.62 -12.46
C TYR A 198 -7.26 17.41 -11.87
N GLN A 199 -7.24 17.28 -10.54
CA GLN A 199 -8.03 16.30 -9.80
C GLN A 199 -8.31 16.79 -8.37
N GLU A 200 -9.41 16.33 -7.80
CA GLU A 200 -9.68 16.42 -6.36
C GLU A 200 -9.59 15.05 -5.71
N ILE A 201 -9.03 15.01 -4.49
CA ILE A 201 -9.07 13.84 -3.64
C ILE A 201 -9.77 14.16 -2.31
N LEU A 202 -10.41 13.15 -1.74
CA LEU A 202 -11.00 13.21 -0.41
C LEU A 202 -10.56 11.98 0.38
N VAL A 203 -9.87 12.20 1.50
CA VAL A 203 -9.53 11.13 2.44
C VAL A 203 -10.60 11.14 3.55
N PRO A 204 -11.42 10.08 3.72
CA PRO A 204 -12.41 10.03 4.79
C PRO A 204 -11.76 9.96 6.17
N LYS A 205 -12.48 10.39 7.21
CA LYS A 205 -12.03 10.23 8.61
C LYS A 205 -11.74 8.76 8.90
N GLY A 206 -10.55 8.47 9.44
CA GLY A 206 -10.11 7.11 9.73
C GLY A 206 -9.57 6.34 8.52
N GLY A 207 -9.70 6.90 7.30
CA GLY A 207 -9.07 6.38 6.09
C GLY A 207 -7.60 6.77 5.97
N ASP A 208 -7.03 7.43 6.97
CA ASP A 208 -5.73 8.08 7.00
C ASP A 208 -4.69 7.49 7.97
N PRO A 209 -4.46 6.16 7.98
CA PRO A 209 -3.39 5.60 8.82
C PRO A 209 -2.04 6.20 8.45
N LEU A 210 -1.11 6.18 9.42
CA LEU A 210 0.26 6.64 9.20
C LEU A 210 0.93 5.90 8.03
N ALA A 211 1.99 6.49 7.50
CA ALA A 211 2.78 5.93 6.41
C ALA A 211 1.96 5.62 5.15
N THR A 212 1.02 6.51 4.81
CA THR A 212 0.17 6.36 3.63
C THR A 212 0.41 7.49 2.65
N TYR A 213 0.55 7.14 1.37
CA TYR A 213 0.64 8.10 0.28
C TYR A 213 -0.65 8.03 -0.58
N TYR A 214 -1.37 9.15 -0.63
CA TYR A 214 -2.52 9.38 -1.50
C TYR A 214 -2.04 10.19 -2.70
N MET A 215 -1.53 9.49 -3.70
CA MET A 215 -1.01 10.14 -4.91
C MET A 215 -2.17 10.51 -5.83
N SER A 216 -2.24 11.77 -6.24
CA SER A 216 -3.30 12.33 -7.07
C SER A 216 -2.92 12.38 -8.55
N LEU A 217 -1.92 13.19 -8.92
CA LEU A 217 -1.58 13.47 -10.32
C LEU A 217 -0.21 12.86 -10.68
N GLY A 218 -0.24 11.65 -11.22
CA GLY A 218 0.91 10.93 -11.77
C GLY A 218 1.04 11.10 -13.26
N PHE A 219 2.28 11.26 -13.71
CA PHE A 219 2.60 11.44 -15.12
C PHE A 219 3.84 10.62 -15.47
N TYR A 220 4.17 10.58 -16.75
CA TYR A 220 5.25 9.79 -17.34
C TYR A 220 6.64 9.97 -16.67
N ARG A 221 6.84 11.03 -15.88
CA ARG A 221 8.10 11.36 -15.18
C ARG A 221 7.90 11.87 -13.77
N GLY A 222 6.80 11.54 -13.10
CA GLY A 222 6.67 11.93 -11.70
C GLY A 222 5.30 11.74 -11.13
N TYR A 223 5.13 12.35 -9.96
CA TYR A 223 3.90 12.26 -9.20
C TYR A 223 3.70 13.47 -8.31
N MET A 224 2.44 13.73 -7.97
CA MET A 224 2.04 14.70 -6.96
C MET A 224 0.91 14.14 -6.09
N GLY A 225 0.98 14.37 -4.78
CA GLY A 225 -0.10 14.00 -3.87
C GLY A 225 0.15 14.42 -2.43
N ILE A 226 -0.49 13.72 -1.48
CA ILE A 226 -0.39 13.99 -0.05
C ILE A 226 -0.03 12.76 0.76
N GLN A 227 0.72 12.96 1.84
CA GLN A 227 1.18 11.89 2.72
C GLN A 227 0.71 12.10 4.15
N THR A 228 0.49 10.98 4.86
CA THR A 228 0.40 10.95 6.33
C THR A 228 1.73 10.42 6.87
N ASN A 229 2.63 11.32 7.27
CA ASN A 229 4.00 10.93 7.61
C ASN A 229 4.16 10.59 9.09
N SER A 230 3.52 11.36 9.97
CA SER A 230 3.50 11.12 11.41
C SER A 230 2.19 11.62 12.02
N THR A 231 2.04 11.46 13.33
CA THR A 231 0.89 12.01 14.07
C THR A 231 0.80 13.54 14.00
N THR A 232 1.89 14.23 13.66
CA THR A 232 1.99 15.70 13.61
C THR A 232 2.42 16.23 12.24
N GLU A 233 2.67 15.37 11.26
CA GLU A 233 3.24 15.75 9.97
C GLU A 233 2.46 15.16 8.79
N ARG A 234 1.95 16.07 7.96
CA ARG A 234 1.14 15.77 6.77
C ARG A 234 1.62 16.62 5.61
N ARG A 235 2.23 15.97 4.62
CA ARG A 235 2.92 16.62 3.50
C ARG A 235 2.03 16.71 2.26
N VAL A 236 2.29 17.73 1.45
CA VAL A 236 2.12 17.66 -0.02
C VAL A 236 3.48 17.34 -0.63
N LEU A 237 3.52 16.40 -1.56
CA LEU A 237 4.74 15.94 -2.24
C LEU A 237 4.59 16.11 -3.75
N PHE A 238 5.66 16.53 -4.42
CA PHE A 238 5.79 16.62 -5.87
C PHE A 238 7.20 16.19 -6.28
N SER A 239 7.31 15.12 -7.05
CA SER A 239 8.60 14.58 -7.52
C SER A 239 8.64 14.52 -9.05
N VAL A 240 9.83 14.70 -9.61
CA VAL A 240 10.13 14.55 -11.04
C VAL A 240 11.39 13.71 -11.21
N TRP A 241 11.28 12.57 -11.92
CA TRP A 241 12.41 11.70 -12.26
C TRP A 241 13.32 12.33 -13.31
N ASP A 242 14.61 12.02 -13.22
CA ASP A 242 15.64 12.27 -14.23
C ASP A 242 15.31 11.55 -15.55
N SER A 243 15.99 11.92 -16.66
CA SER A 243 15.75 11.24 -17.94
C SER A 243 16.42 9.86 -18.00
N LYS A 244 17.33 9.60 -17.05
CA LYS A 244 17.99 8.32 -16.81
C LYS A 244 18.11 8.13 -15.31
N ASP A 245 18.02 6.88 -14.88
CA ASP A 245 18.20 6.50 -13.48
C ASP A 245 19.69 6.50 -13.13
N ALA A 246 20.15 7.41 -12.28
CA ALA A 246 21.57 7.52 -11.94
C ALA A 246 22.11 6.31 -11.15
N GLU A 247 21.24 5.53 -10.50
CA GLU A 247 21.63 4.37 -9.71
C GLU A 247 21.88 3.15 -10.60
N ASN A 248 21.12 3.01 -11.69
CA ASN A 248 21.15 1.84 -12.56
C ASN A 248 21.74 2.11 -13.95
N ASP A 249 21.90 3.37 -14.37
CA ASP A 249 22.47 3.75 -15.66
C ASP A 249 23.79 4.55 -15.51
N LYS A 250 24.91 3.86 -15.72
CA LYS A 250 26.27 4.44 -15.67
C LYS A 250 26.58 5.42 -16.81
N SER A 251 25.74 5.49 -17.84
CA SER A 251 25.89 6.43 -18.96
C SER A 251 25.21 7.79 -18.71
N ILE A 252 24.69 7.99 -17.49
CA ILE A 252 24.07 9.26 -17.10
C ILE A 252 25.08 10.41 -17.16
N THR A 253 24.63 11.55 -17.68
CA THR A 253 25.41 12.78 -17.75
C THR A 253 24.70 13.91 -17.02
N LYS A 254 25.39 15.05 -16.83
CA LYS A 254 24.78 16.25 -16.22
C LYS A 254 23.51 16.72 -16.94
N GLN A 255 23.37 16.44 -18.24
CA GLN A 255 22.22 16.83 -19.06
C GLN A 255 21.01 15.92 -18.88
N ASP A 256 21.13 14.83 -18.11
CA ASP A 256 20.03 13.91 -17.83
C ASP A 256 19.26 14.27 -16.54
N PHE A 257 19.89 15.03 -15.65
CA PHE A 257 19.30 15.42 -14.38
C PHE A 257 18.23 16.49 -14.55
N VAL A 258 17.13 16.36 -13.81
CA VAL A 258 16.18 17.46 -13.64
C VAL A 258 16.86 18.65 -12.96
N SER A 259 16.53 19.86 -13.40
CA SER A 259 17.05 21.08 -12.77
C SER A 259 15.96 21.85 -12.05
N PHE A 260 16.33 22.40 -10.90
CA PHE A 260 15.47 23.25 -10.11
C PHE A 260 15.22 24.59 -10.83
N VAL A 261 13.96 25.03 -10.89
CA VAL A 261 13.57 26.33 -11.48
C VAL A 261 13.12 27.29 -10.39
N ASP A 262 12.08 26.92 -9.63
CA ASP A 262 11.55 27.77 -8.56
C ASP A 262 10.68 26.98 -7.57
N LYS A 263 10.44 27.52 -6.38
CA LYS A 263 9.63 26.89 -5.32
C LYS A 263 8.73 27.88 -4.59
N GLY A 264 7.67 27.35 -3.98
CA GLY A 264 6.89 28.05 -2.97
C GLY A 264 7.74 28.41 -1.74
N LYS A 265 7.30 29.44 -1.00
CA LYS A 265 8.03 29.94 0.18
C LYS A 265 8.28 28.84 1.22
N THR A 266 7.27 28.02 1.48
CA THR A 266 7.28 26.92 2.48
C THR A 266 7.72 25.57 1.90
N THR A 267 7.98 25.50 0.59
CA THR A 267 8.40 24.25 -0.06
C THR A 267 9.86 23.97 0.23
N MET A 268 10.15 22.72 0.59
CA MET A 268 11.49 22.15 0.71
C MET A 268 11.87 21.42 -0.57
N ILE A 269 13.15 21.41 -0.94
CA ILE A 269 13.67 20.82 -2.18
C ILE A 269 14.81 19.86 -1.85
N ASN A 270 14.71 18.64 -2.36
CA ASN A 270 15.70 17.57 -2.23
C ASN A 270 15.95 16.90 -3.59
N SER A 271 16.98 16.06 -3.67
CA SER A 271 17.04 14.96 -4.64
C SER A 271 16.48 13.68 -4.02
N PHE A 272 16.08 12.71 -4.83
CA PHE A 272 15.65 11.38 -4.38
C PHE A 272 16.33 10.25 -5.18
N GLY A 273 16.25 9.03 -4.65
CA GLY A 273 16.88 7.79 -5.14
C GLY A 273 16.14 6.54 -4.60
N ASN A 274 16.69 5.35 -4.84
CA ASN A 274 16.19 4.00 -4.55
C ASN A 274 14.95 3.53 -5.34
N GLU A 275 14.31 4.43 -6.09
CA GLU A 275 13.16 4.16 -6.97
C GLU A 275 13.36 4.82 -8.35
N GLY A 276 14.62 4.83 -8.79
CA GLY A 276 15.12 5.80 -9.75
C GLY A 276 15.52 7.12 -9.08
N THR A 277 16.16 8.02 -9.84
CA THR A 277 16.63 9.31 -9.32
C THR A 277 15.86 10.50 -9.86
N GLY A 278 15.88 11.60 -9.10
CA GLY A 278 15.28 12.85 -9.56
C GLY A 278 15.24 13.97 -8.51
N GLY A 279 14.40 14.97 -8.80
CA GLY A 279 14.15 16.13 -7.95
C GLY A 279 12.84 15.97 -7.18
N GLN A 280 12.87 16.27 -5.89
CA GLN A 280 11.73 16.17 -4.99
C GLN A 280 11.43 17.51 -4.33
N SER A 281 10.14 17.84 -4.22
CA SER A 281 9.61 19.02 -3.54
C SER A 281 8.54 18.61 -2.55
N TYR A 282 8.57 19.12 -1.33
CA TYR A 282 7.48 18.86 -0.38
C TYR A 282 7.17 20.06 0.52
N VAL A 283 5.91 20.16 0.92
CA VAL A 283 5.43 21.17 1.88
C VAL A 283 5.08 20.45 3.18
N LYS A 284 6.01 20.48 4.14
CA LYS A 284 5.87 19.83 5.45
C LYS A 284 4.74 20.40 6.31
N THR A 285 4.45 21.68 6.13
CA THR A 285 3.41 22.41 6.86
C THR A 285 2.07 22.44 6.13
N ALA A 286 1.85 21.58 5.13
CA ALA A 286 0.57 21.55 4.40
C ALA A 286 -0.59 21.26 5.35
N GLY A 287 -0.43 20.27 6.25
CA GLY A 287 -1.40 20.07 7.34
C GLY A 287 -2.83 19.76 6.86
N TRP A 288 -2.96 19.05 5.74
CA TRP A 288 -4.25 18.65 5.18
C TRP A 288 -5.07 17.83 6.18
N LYS A 289 -6.41 17.88 6.07
CA LYS A 289 -7.34 17.23 6.99
C LYS A 289 -8.20 16.18 6.29
N THR A 290 -8.60 15.15 7.03
CA THR A 290 -9.61 14.20 6.55
C THR A 290 -11.00 14.82 6.54
N GLY A 291 -11.84 14.33 5.63
CA GLY A 291 -13.20 14.84 5.43
C GLY A 291 -13.28 16.14 4.63
N GLU A 292 -12.14 16.74 4.28
CA GLU A 292 -12.04 17.95 3.45
C GLU A 292 -11.40 17.60 2.09
N PRO A 293 -11.86 18.21 0.99
CA PRO A 293 -11.26 17.99 -0.33
C PRO A 293 -9.89 18.68 -0.44
N ILE A 294 -8.97 18.01 -1.13
CA ILE A 294 -7.70 18.60 -1.56
C ILE A 294 -7.69 18.62 -3.08
N LYS A 295 -7.39 19.80 -3.64
CA LYS A 295 -7.41 20.04 -5.09
C LYS A 295 -5.98 20.17 -5.59
N PHE A 296 -5.69 19.54 -6.73
CA PHE A 296 -4.37 19.60 -7.36
C PHE A 296 -4.51 20.07 -8.79
N ILE A 297 -3.53 20.85 -9.24
CA ILE A 297 -3.39 21.20 -10.64
C ILE A 297 -1.90 21.17 -11.02
N MET A 298 -1.61 20.63 -12.20
CA MET A 298 -0.28 20.61 -12.77
C MET A 298 -0.27 21.16 -14.19
N ASN A 299 0.84 21.80 -14.55
CA ASN A 299 1.12 22.25 -15.90
C ASN A 299 2.36 21.53 -16.45
N VAL A 300 2.31 21.22 -17.75
CA VAL A 300 3.49 20.95 -18.56
C VAL A 300 3.62 22.02 -19.64
N LYS A 301 4.83 22.57 -19.77
CA LYS A 301 5.18 23.53 -20.83
C LYS A 301 6.44 23.06 -21.53
N ALA A 302 6.30 22.58 -22.76
CA ALA A 302 7.43 22.31 -23.64
C ALA A 302 8.16 23.60 -24.02
N LEU A 303 9.47 23.50 -24.18
CA LEU A 303 10.37 24.60 -24.53
C LEU A 303 11.26 24.21 -25.72
N ASP A 304 11.76 25.21 -26.43
CA ASP A 304 12.53 25.02 -27.66
C ASP A 304 13.90 24.34 -27.46
N ASN A 305 14.35 24.21 -26.21
CA ASN A 305 15.62 23.59 -25.84
C ASN A 305 15.51 22.10 -25.48
N ASN A 306 14.51 21.39 -26.04
CA ASN A 306 14.26 19.97 -25.77
C ASN A 306 14.10 19.66 -24.27
N SER A 307 13.34 20.50 -23.58
CA SER A 307 12.96 20.29 -22.18
C SER A 307 11.52 20.70 -21.93
N VAL A 308 10.94 20.20 -20.85
CA VAL A 308 9.64 20.66 -20.35
C VAL A 308 9.80 21.30 -18.97
N LEU A 309 8.97 22.30 -18.69
CA LEU A 309 8.69 22.75 -17.33
C LEU A 309 7.51 21.97 -16.77
N LEU A 310 7.65 21.48 -15.54
CA LEU A 310 6.61 20.81 -14.79
C LEU A 310 6.33 21.62 -13.53
N SER A 311 5.15 22.20 -13.45
CA SER A 311 4.74 23.10 -12.36
C SER A 311 3.54 22.54 -11.64
N ALA A 312 3.53 22.65 -10.31
CA ALA A 312 2.54 22.00 -9.45
C ALA A 312 1.96 22.93 -8.38
N TRP A 313 0.65 22.83 -8.15
CA TRP A 313 -0.07 23.57 -7.11
C TRP A 313 -1.09 22.68 -6.40
N TYR A 314 -1.38 23.04 -5.14
CA TYR A 314 -2.46 22.42 -4.37
C TYR A 314 -3.33 23.49 -3.71
N LYS A 315 -4.55 23.12 -3.35
CA LYS A 315 -5.47 23.96 -2.57
C LYS A 315 -6.16 23.10 -1.52
N LEU A 316 -6.07 23.55 -0.27
CA LEU A 316 -6.85 23.01 0.85
C LEU A 316 -8.16 23.76 0.98
N GLU A 317 -9.15 23.12 1.58
CA GLU A 317 -10.45 23.73 1.82
C GLU A 317 -10.32 25.06 2.58
N GLY A 318 -11.00 26.09 2.10
CA GLY A 318 -10.94 27.45 2.66
C GLY A 318 -9.62 28.23 2.44
N GLN A 319 -8.62 27.67 1.75
CA GLN A 319 -7.34 28.35 1.47
C GLN A 319 -7.21 28.83 0.02
N ALA A 320 -6.22 29.69 -0.25
CA ALA A 320 -5.82 30.03 -1.61
C ALA A 320 -5.02 28.89 -2.28
N TRP A 321 -4.80 28.99 -3.59
CA TRP A 321 -3.89 28.09 -4.30
C TRP A 321 -2.46 28.28 -3.82
N ASN A 322 -1.79 27.19 -3.46
CA ASN A 322 -0.41 27.15 -2.99
C ASN A 322 0.48 26.58 -4.10
N TYR A 323 1.47 27.37 -4.52
CA TYR A 323 2.50 26.90 -5.45
C TYR A 323 3.51 26.02 -4.74
N VAL A 324 3.73 24.80 -5.26
CA VAL A 324 4.72 23.86 -4.72
C VAL A 324 6.08 24.15 -5.31
N ALA A 325 6.28 23.82 -6.57
CA ALA A 325 7.54 24.03 -7.28
C ALA A 325 7.36 23.96 -8.80
N THR A 326 8.41 24.37 -9.50
CA THR A 326 8.63 24.09 -10.91
C THR A 326 9.99 23.42 -11.07
N TRP A 327 9.98 22.30 -11.78
CA TRP A 327 11.17 21.60 -12.23
C TRP A 327 11.29 21.68 -13.74
N ARG A 328 12.52 21.68 -14.22
CA ARG A 328 12.83 21.52 -15.64
C ARG A 328 13.31 20.09 -15.86
N ALA A 329 12.59 19.36 -16.70
CA ALA A 329 12.93 18.00 -17.10
C ALA A 329 13.58 18.02 -18.49
N PRO A 330 14.86 17.63 -18.63
CA PRO A 330 15.55 17.65 -19.92
C PRO A 330 15.14 16.48 -20.81
N LYS A 331 15.48 16.55 -22.10
CA LYS A 331 15.27 15.50 -23.11
C LYS A 331 13.80 15.07 -23.19
N GLU A 332 12.92 16.07 -23.20
CA GLU A 332 11.48 15.84 -23.12
C GLU A 332 10.71 16.92 -23.87
N HIS A 333 9.62 16.50 -24.51
CA HIS A 333 8.69 17.37 -25.24
C HIS A 333 7.22 16.90 -25.12
N ARG A 334 6.97 15.77 -24.46
CA ARG A 334 5.62 15.22 -24.31
C ARG A 334 4.74 16.13 -23.47
N MET A 335 3.48 16.22 -23.90
CA MET A 335 2.38 16.74 -23.08
C MET A 335 1.85 15.60 -22.19
N PHE A 336 0.93 15.91 -21.27
CA PHE A 336 0.18 14.84 -20.60
C PHE A 336 -0.75 14.16 -21.61
N ASP A 337 -0.91 12.85 -21.53
CA ASP A 337 -1.84 12.05 -22.36
C ASP A 337 -2.97 11.39 -21.54
N GLY A 338 -3.00 11.74 -20.25
CA GLY A 338 -3.79 11.20 -19.17
C GLY A 338 -3.01 11.43 -17.88
N PHE A 339 -3.42 10.76 -16.80
CA PHE A 339 -2.61 10.67 -15.58
C PHE A 339 -3.02 9.42 -14.80
N TYR A 340 -2.22 9.07 -13.80
CA TYR A 340 -2.57 8.01 -12.86
C TYR A 340 -2.62 8.53 -11.44
N SER A 341 -3.37 7.85 -10.57
CA SER A 341 -3.39 8.04 -9.13
C SER A 341 -3.05 6.72 -8.45
N PHE A 342 -2.51 6.76 -7.24
CA PHE A 342 -2.32 5.54 -6.45
C PHE A 342 -2.53 5.76 -4.96
N LEU A 343 -2.79 4.65 -4.26
CA LEU A 343 -2.84 4.58 -2.81
C LEU A 343 -1.79 3.57 -2.36
N GLU A 344 -0.82 4.04 -1.59
CA GLU A 344 0.33 3.26 -1.17
C GLU A 344 0.49 3.25 0.35
N ASN A 345 0.88 2.09 0.88
CA ASN A 345 1.40 1.97 2.23
C ASN A 345 2.93 1.86 2.21
N PHE A 346 3.62 2.91 2.63
CA PHE A 346 5.08 2.90 2.79
C PHE A 346 5.52 2.50 4.23
N GLY A 347 4.58 2.04 5.07
CA GLY A 347 4.83 1.55 6.43
C GLY A 347 4.64 0.04 6.56
N TYR A 348 5.69 -0.67 6.96
CA TYR A 348 5.63 -2.13 7.13
C TYR A 348 4.80 -2.57 8.35
N THR A 349 4.78 -1.79 9.44
CA THR A 349 4.22 -2.23 10.73
C THR A 349 2.73 -1.93 10.91
N ASN A 350 2.06 -1.40 9.88
CA ASN A 350 0.65 -1.00 9.96
C ASN A 350 -0.19 -1.41 8.74
N GLY A 351 0.24 -2.39 7.95
CA GLY A 351 -0.48 -2.82 6.75
C GLY A 351 -1.81 -3.52 7.04
N GLN A 352 -2.09 -3.93 8.28
CA GLN A 352 -3.42 -4.37 8.69
C GLN A 352 -4.45 -3.24 8.75
N LEU A 353 -4.02 -1.97 8.83
CA LEU A 353 -4.93 -0.83 8.86
C LEU A 353 -5.46 -0.55 7.45
N ARG A 354 -6.79 -0.48 7.33
CA ARG A 354 -7.47 -0.08 6.09
C ARG A 354 -7.25 1.41 5.84
N ARG A 355 -6.82 1.73 4.63
CA ARG A 355 -6.61 3.08 4.11
C ARG A 355 -7.54 3.28 2.93
N GLU A 356 -8.06 4.49 2.75
CA GLU A 356 -9.05 4.77 1.71
C GLU A 356 -8.94 6.21 1.24
N ALA A 357 -9.19 6.44 -0.05
CA ALA A 357 -9.44 7.76 -0.59
C ALA A 357 -10.38 7.72 -1.80
N TYR A 358 -11.07 8.85 -2.01
CA TYR A 358 -11.90 9.10 -3.18
C TYR A 358 -11.18 10.03 -4.14
N TYR A 359 -11.32 9.79 -5.44
CA TYR A 359 -10.65 10.48 -6.54
C TYR A 359 -11.70 10.92 -7.57
N TYR A 360 -11.80 12.21 -7.82
CA TYR A 360 -12.93 12.77 -8.58
C TYR A 360 -12.62 14.14 -9.17
N ASN A 361 -13.59 14.67 -9.92
CA ASN A 361 -13.48 15.94 -10.64
C ASN A 361 -12.18 16.01 -11.45
N ALA A 362 -11.90 14.96 -12.22
CA ALA A 362 -10.66 14.80 -12.98
C ALA A 362 -10.77 15.45 -14.37
N TRP A 363 -9.80 16.28 -14.75
CA TRP A 363 -9.83 17.03 -16.01
C TRP A 363 -8.45 17.19 -16.64
N GLY A 364 -8.41 17.29 -17.97
CA GLY A 364 -7.24 17.70 -18.74
C GLY A 364 -7.59 18.82 -19.71
N LYS A 365 -6.77 19.88 -19.80
CA LYS A 365 -6.92 20.94 -20.79
C LYS A 365 -6.10 20.60 -22.03
N GLU A 366 -6.77 20.40 -23.16
CA GLU A 366 -6.09 20.10 -24.41
C GLU A 366 -5.22 21.28 -24.85
N ALA A 367 -3.98 20.99 -25.23
CA ALA A 367 -3.01 21.99 -25.62
C ALA A 367 -3.40 22.71 -26.92
N ALA A 368 -3.91 21.97 -27.91
CA ALA A 368 -4.24 22.50 -29.23
C ALA A 368 -5.56 23.29 -29.25
N THR A 369 -6.58 22.83 -28.53
CA THR A 369 -7.94 23.39 -28.59
C THR A 369 -8.26 24.31 -27.40
N GLY A 370 -7.53 24.14 -26.30
CA GLY A 370 -7.83 24.80 -25.02
C GLY A 370 -9.06 24.24 -24.29
N LYS A 371 -9.71 23.20 -24.82
CA LYS A 371 -10.89 22.58 -24.22
C LYS A 371 -10.51 21.75 -22.99
N TRP A 372 -11.31 21.88 -21.92
CA TRP A 372 -11.25 20.96 -20.79
C TRP A 372 -12.02 19.69 -21.07
N ILE A 373 -11.36 18.55 -20.89
CA ILE A 373 -11.88 17.20 -21.10
C ILE A 373 -11.99 16.51 -19.75
N ASN A 374 -13.18 15.98 -19.43
CA ASN A 374 -13.41 15.26 -18.19
C ASN A 374 -12.91 13.82 -18.29
N PHE A 375 -12.12 13.38 -17.32
CA PHE A 375 -11.69 11.99 -17.20
C PHE A 375 -12.68 11.20 -16.35
N ASN A 376 -13.60 10.52 -17.02
CA ASN A 376 -14.71 9.78 -16.41
C ASN A 376 -14.50 8.26 -16.42
N LYS A 377 -13.31 7.78 -16.80
CA LYS A 377 -13.00 6.35 -16.90
C LYS A 377 -11.63 6.03 -16.34
N VAL A 378 -11.49 4.86 -15.71
CA VAL A 378 -10.23 4.37 -15.15
C VAL A 378 -9.92 2.94 -15.57
N SER A 379 -8.63 2.58 -15.59
CA SER A 379 -8.18 1.20 -15.53
C SER A 379 -7.50 0.93 -14.19
N PHE A 380 -7.51 -0.34 -13.76
CA PHE A 380 -7.03 -0.76 -12.44
C PHE A 380 -5.72 -1.54 -12.56
N SER A 381 -4.78 -1.26 -11.65
CA SER A 381 -3.61 -2.12 -11.41
C SER A 381 -3.23 -2.12 -9.93
N ASN A 382 -2.32 -3.01 -9.52
CA ASN A 382 -1.88 -3.21 -8.15
C ASN A 382 -0.46 -3.81 -8.13
N THR A 383 0.32 -3.61 -7.05
CA THR A 383 1.70 -4.17 -6.92
C THR A 383 1.73 -5.61 -6.40
N ASP A 384 0.88 -5.93 -5.42
CA ASP A 384 0.67 -7.28 -4.88
C ASP A 384 -0.83 -7.62 -4.99
N GLY A 385 -1.21 -8.88 -4.81
CA GLY A 385 -2.58 -9.34 -4.95
C GLY A 385 -2.73 -10.84 -5.10
N LYS A 386 -1.70 -11.62 -4.72
CA LYS A 386 -1.74 -13.08 -4.87
C LYS A 386 -2.70 -13.70 -3.84
N VAL A 387 -3.56 -14.61 -4.30
CA VAL A 387 -4.44 -15.39 -3.39
C VAL A 387 -3.59 -16.10 -2.34
N GLY A 388 -4.03 -16.03 -1.08
CA GLY A 388 -3.25 -16.53 0.06
C GLY A 388 -2.31 -15.50 0.68
N GLN A 389 -2.03 -14.38 0.00
CA GLN A 389 -1.12 -13.33 0.46
C GLN A 389 -1.90 -12.08 0.91
N ARG A 390 -1.88 -11.01 0.11
CA ARG A 390 -2.55 -9.73 0.37
C ARG A 390 -3.53 -9.42 -0.75
N ILE A 391 -4.76 -9.91 -0.63
CA ILE A 391 -5.86 -9.64 -1.56
C ILE A 391 -6.83 -8.57 -1.04
N ASP A 392 -6.45 -7.88 0.03
CA ASP A 392 -7.26 -6.92 0.76
C ASP A 392 -7.15 -5.52 0.17
N PHE A 393 -7.69 -5.37 -1.04
CA PHE A 393 -7.72 -4.09 -1.75
C PHE A 393 -8.99 -3.90 -2.58
N GLU A 394 -9.36 -2.65 -2.80
CA GLU A 394 -10.61 -2.26 -3.45
C GLU A 394 -10.38 -1.13 -4.46
N GLN A 395 -11.04 -1.18 -5.61
CA GLN A 395 -10.93 -0.18 -6.68
C GLN A 395 -12.26 -0.02 -7.45
N GLY A 396 -12.61 1.20 -7.82
CA GLY A 396 -13.70 1.46 -8.78
C GLY A 396 -14.59 2.63 -8.38
N VAL A 397 -15.84 2.64 -8.83
CA VAL A 397 -16.85 3.63 -8.45
C VAL A 397 -17.32 3.38 -7.01
N SER A 398 -17.35 4.44 -6.21
CA SER A 398 -17.74 4.35 -4.80
C SER A 398 -19.22 4.05 -4.64
N ALA A 399 -19.55 3.09 -3.77
CA ALA A 399 -20.93 2.86 -3.33
C ALA A 399 -21.52 4.05 -2.55
N LYS A 400 -20.66 4.89 -1.94
CA LYS A 400 -21.07 6.09 -1.20
C LYS A 400 -21.23 7.31 -2.10
N PHE A 401 -20.43 7.40 -3.17
CA PHE A 401 -20.40 8.52 -4.09
C PHE A 401 -20.33 8.01 -5.53
N ALA A 402 -21.48 7.92 -6.22
CA ALA A 402 -21.56 7.38 -7.58
C ALA A 402 -20.82 8.21 -8.64
N ASP A 403 -20.44 9.45 -8.31
CA ASP A 403 -19.67 10.38 -9.14
C ASP A 403 -18.16 10.35 -8.84
N ARG A 404 -17.68 9.38 -8.05
CA ARG A 404 -16.27 9.31 -7.63
C ARG A 404 -15.72 7.91 -7.78
N PHE A 405 -14.47 7.86 -8.18
CA PHE A 405 -13.67 6.65 -8.00
C PHE A 405 -13.17 6.59 -6.56
N TYR A 406 -12.82 5.40 -6.10
CA TYR A 406 -12.14 5.17 -4.83
C TYR A 406 -11.09 4.08 -4.96
N MET A 407 -10.14 4.13 -4.04
CA MET A 407 -9.19 3.07 -3.78
C MET A 407 -9.18 2.77 -2.29
N SER A 408 -9.07 1.50 -1.94
CA SER A 408 -8.75 1.07 -0.59
C SER A 408 -7.72 -0.05 -0.59
N SER A 409 -6.93 -0.12 0.48
CA SER A 409 -5.96 -1.17 0.71
C SER A 409 -5.78 -1.42 2.21
N GLY A 410 -5.46 -2.66 2.59
CA GLY A 410 -5.34 -3.07 3.99
C GLY A 410 -6.67 -3.50 4.59
N GLY A 411 -6.61 -4.04 5.82
CA GLY A 411 -7.77 -4.53 6.55
C GLY A 411 -8.00 -6.04 6.45
N TYR A 412 -7.21 -6.77 5.64
CA TYR A 412 -7.37 -8.22 5.45
C TYR A 412 -8.79 -8.61 5.03
N THR A 413 -9.39 -7.83 4.13
CA THR A 413 -10.68 -8.08 3.48
C THR A 413 -10.53 -8.79 2.14
N GLN A 414 -11.65 -9.06 1.45
CA GLN A 414 -11.62 -9.59 0.09
C GLN A 414 -11.36 -8.48 -0.93
N THR A 415 -10.86 -8.86 -2.11
CA THR A 415 -10.73 -7.93 -3.23
C THR A 415 -12.10 -7.47 -3.70
N VAL A 416 -12.30 -6.16 -3.86
CA VAL A 416 -13.52 -5.61 -4.44
C VAL A 416 -13.17 -4.73 -5.65
N LYS A 417 -13.68 -5.09 -6.82
CA LYS A 417 -13.59 -4.24 -8.02
C LYS A 417 -15.00 -3.91 -8.48
N THR A 418 -15.35 -2.62 -8.50
CA THR A 418 -16.66 -2.15 -8.98
C THR A 418 -16.53 -1.58 -10.39
N ALA A 419 -17.53 -0.80 -10.83
CA ALA A 419 -17.47 -0.13 -12.13
C ALA A 419 -16.21 0.74 -12.26
N ASN A 420 -15.75 0.93 -13.50
CA ASN A 420 -14.56 1.71 -13.82
C ASN A 420 -14.87 2.95 -14.68
N GLU A 421 -16.14 3.33 -14.75
CA GLU A 421 -16.63 4.47 -15.50
C GLU A 421 -17.73 5.16 -14.68
N ILE A 422 -17.70 6.50 -14.68
CA ILE A 422 -18.75 7.37 -14.15
C ILE A 422 -19.33 8.21 -15.29
N PRO A 423 -20.54 8.79 -15.14
CA PRO A 423 -21.07 9.71 -16.14
C PRO A 423 -20.10 10.87 -16.40
N LEU A 424 -20.00 11.30 -17.65
CA LEU A 424 -19.30 12.54 -17.99
C LEU A 424 -19.89 13.71 -17.19
N ALA A 425 -19.02 14.60 -16.74
CA ALA A 425 -19.45 15.80 -16.02
C ALA A 425 -20.43 16.64 -16.87
N SER A 426 -21.60 16.93 -16.29
CA SER A 426 -22.64 17.75 -16.92
C SER A 426 -22.33 19.25 -16.88
N LYS A 427 -21.45 19.67 -15.97
CA LYS A 427 -21.00 21.05 -15.84
C LYS A 427 -19.60 21.21 -16.43
N SER A 428 -19.42 22.26 -17.21
CA SER A 428 -18.10 22.67 -17.69
C SER A 428 -17.18 23.01 -16.52
N PHE A 429 -15.95 22.53 -16.57
CA PHE A 429 -14.91 22.92 -15.63
C PHE A 429 -14.33 24.27 -16.02
N VAL A 430 -14.36 25.21 -15.08
CA VAL A 430 -13.86 26.57 -15.27
C VAL A 430 -12.91 26.89 -14.13
N ILE A 431 -11.69 27.26 -14.48
CA ILE A 431 -10.67 27.76 -13.57
C ILE A 431 -9.92 28.90 -14.27
N ASP A 432 -9.72 30.01 -13.57
CA ASP A 432 -8.87 31.09 -14.08
C ASP A 432 -7.40 30.65 -14.02
N LEU A 433 -6.82 30.38 -15.20
CA LEU A 433 -5.44 29.93 -15.34
C LEU A 433 -4.43 31.08 -15.28
N LYS A 434 -4.87 32.33 -15.44
CA LYS A 434 -3.97 33.49 -15.56
C LYS A 434 -2.99 33.61 -14.39
N PRO A 435 -3.40 33.46 -13.11
CA PRO A 435 -2.44 33.53 -11.99
C PRO A 435 -1.39 32.40 -12.01
N PHE A 436 -1.73 31.23 -12.53
CA PHE A 436 -0.81 30.09 -12.63
C PHE A 436 0.18 30.31 -13.78
N GLU A 437 -0.29 30.80 -14.92
CA GLU A 437 0.54 31.13 -16.08
C GLU A 437 1.54 32.25 -15.74
N GLU A 438 1.09 33.31 -15.08
CA GLU A 438 1.96 34.38 -14.58
C GLU A 438 3.00 33.84 -13.59
N ARG A 439 2.62 32.90 -12.72
CA ARG A 439 3.55 32.26 -11.77
C ARG A 439 4.63 31.43 -12.47
N ILE A 440 4.30 30.74 -13.56
CA ILE A 440 5.25 29.97 -14.39
C ILE A 440 6.24 30.92 -15.08
N LEU A 441 5.75 32.01 -15.67
CA LEU A 441 6.60 33.02 -16.31
C LEU A 441 7.57 33.65 -15.31
N LEU A 442 7.11 33.95 -14.09
CA LEU A 442 7.98 34.45 -13.02
C LEU A 442 9.03 33.42 -12.59
N ALA A 443 8.65 32.14 -12.47
CA ALA A 443 9.59 31.07 -12.14
C ALA A 443 10.71 30.96 -13.17
N LEU A 444 10.36 30.99 -14.46
CA LEU A 444 11.31 30.94 -15.57
C LEU A 444 12.24 32.17 -15.60
N LYS A 445 11.67 33.38 -15.40
CA LYS A 445 12.44 34.62 -15.34
C LYS A 445 13.53 34.59 -14.25
N ASN A 446 13.24 33.94 -13.13
CA ASN A 446 14.12 33.92 -11.95
C ASN A 446 15.01 32.67 -11.87
N GLU A 447 14.96 31.77 -12.85
CA GLU A 447 15.61 30.45 -12.79
C GLU A 447 17.10 30.53 -12.43
N VAL A 448 17.87 31.37 -13.13
CA VAL A 448 19.32 31.51 -12.90
C VAL A 448 19.62 31.93 -11.46
N SER A 449 18.96 32.99 -10.97
CA SER A 449 19.15 33.47 -9.60
C SER A 449 18.74 32.43 -8.56
N ASN A 450 17.67 31.68 -8.82
CA ASN A 450 17.19 30.62 -7.94
C ASN A 450 18.18 29.45 -7.87
N GLN A 451 18.76 29.04 -9.00
CA GLN A 451 19.77 28.00 -9.06
C GLN A 451 21.05 28.40 -8.33
N GLU A 452 21.49 29.65 -8.44
CA GLU A 452 22.64 30.17 -7.69
C GLU A 452 22.42 30.16 -6.18
N LYS A 453 21.25 30.62 -5.72
CA LYS A 453 20.87 30.58 -4.30
C LYS A 453 20.80 29.14 -3.77
N PHE A 454 20.27 28.22 -4.59
CA PHE A 454 20.17 26.82 -4.22
C PHE A 454 21.54 26.16 -4.04
N LYS A 455 22.50 26.44 -4.93
CA LYS A 455 23.88 25.93 -4.81
C LYS A 455 24.62 26.45 -3.58
N LYS A 456 24.33 27.68 -3.13
CA LYS A 456 24.97 28.28 -1.93
C LYS A 456 24.43 27.72 -0.60
N ASN A 457 23.24 27.13 -0.61
CA ASN A 457 22.57 26.60 0.57
C ASN A 457 22.67 25.06 0.69
N LYS A 458 23.36 24.41 -0.26
CA LYS A 458 23.84 23.03 -0.14
C LYS A 458 25.27 23.06 0.38
#